data_AF-A0A925VCM4-F1
#
_entry.id   AF-A0A925VCM4-F1
#
_cell.length_a   1.000
_cell.length_b   1.000
_cell.length_c   1.000
_cell.angle_alpha   90.00
_cell.angle_beta   90.00
_cell.angle_gamma   90.00
#
_symmetry.space_group_name_H-M   'P 1'
#
loop_
_entity.id
_entity.type
_entity.pdbx_description
1 polymer ?
#
loop_
_entity_poly.entity_id
_entity_poly.type
_entity_poly.pdbx_seq_one_letter_code
_entity_poly.pdbx_strand_id
1 'polypeptide(L)'
;MQPRTASHVRRRAPALAIASAIATTSATALAASAIYDFEAVPVGTSYHVGDTVAASHADIDFVPFQRKNLSWHSGGLGIIVESTTGEDFMDLNEISTRVRPDVDASFVRFEYRWMGGNVNLAVNGTLANVDEPVLLDDTVLGNCDVDVTKIVIPGGYRGVVTLTPHAGHDIDSFATGGVQYSIDDVRHDW
;
A
#
# COMPACT_ATOMS: atom_id res chain seq x y z
N MET A 1 -61.13 -32.32 -72.69
CA MET A 1 -60.29 -33.40 -72.13
C MET A 1 -59.24 -32.72 -71.25
N GLN A 2 -59.19 -33.08 -69.96
CA GLN A 2 -58.33 -32.56 -68.86
C GLN A 2 -56.83 -32.39 -69.22
N PRO A 3 -55.95 -31.85 -68.35
CA PRO A 3 -56.05 -30.83 -67.28
C PRO A 3 -54.79 -29.88 -67.28
N ARG A 4 -54.63 -28.99 -66.29
CA ARG A 4 -53.46 -28.95 -65.35
C ARG A 4 -53.42 -27.70 -64.47
N THR A 5 -53.73 -27.95 -63.20
CA THR A 5 -53.40 -27.16 -62.01
C THR A 5 -51.88 -27.02 -61.84
N ALA A 6 -51.39 -25.81 -61.59
CA ALA A 6 -50.03 -25.55 -61.12
C ALA A 6 -50.07 -25.27 -59.61
N SER A 7 -49.52 -26.19 -58.82
CA SER A 7 -49.31 -26.02 -57.39
C SER A 7 -48.05 -25.20 -57.15
N HIS A 8 -48.18 -24.08 -56.44
CA HIS A 8 -47.01 -23.35 -55.94
C HIS A 8 -46.53 -23.99 -54.64
N VAL A 9 -45.49 -24.81 -54.74
CA VAL A 9 -44.71 -25.31 -53.61
C VAL A 9 -43.81 -24.18 -53.11
N ARG A 10 -44.18 -23.53 -52.00
CA ARG A 10 -43.28 -22.62 -51.27
C ARG A 10 -42.36 -23.46 -50.39
N ARG A 11 -41.09 -23.59 -50.78
CA ARG A 11 -40.02 -24.15 -49.94
C ARG A 11 -39.70 -23.16 -48.82
N ARG A 12 -39.85 -23.58 -47.56
CA ARG A 12 -39.30 -22.87 -46.39
C ARG A 12 -37.82 -23.23 -46.25
N ALA A 13 -36.95 -22.23 -46.18
CA ALA A 13 -35.54 -22.41 -45.83
C ALA A 13 -35.41 -22.60 -44.30
N PRO A 14 -34.49 -23.43 -43.81
CA PRO A 14 -34.18 -23.51 -42.38
C PRO A 14 -33.32 -22.31 -41.98
N ALA A 15 -33.76 -21.55 -40.97
CA ALA A 15 -32.96 -20.52 -40.33
C ALA A 15 -31.90 -21.19 -39.44
N LEU A 16 -30.64 -21.05 -39.81
CA LEU A 16 -29.49 -21.52 -39.03
C LEU A 16 -29.22 -20.50 -37.92
N ALA A 17 -29.61 -20.82 -36.68
CA ALA A 17 -29.26 -20.01 -35.52
C ALA A 17 -27.81 -20.31 -35.11
N ILE A 18 -26.90 -19.36 -35.34
CA ILE A 18 -25.52 -19.42 -34.87
C ILE A 18 -25.50 -18.83 -33.46
N ALA A 19 -25.48 -19.68 -32.44
CA ALA A 19 -25.22 -19.26 -31.07
C ALA A 19 -23.72 -18.93 -30.93
N SER A 20 -23.39 -17.66 -30.74
CA SER A 20 -22.03 -17.23 -30.39
C SER A 20 -21.80 -17.48 -28.91
N ALA A 21 -20.88 -18.39 -28.57
CA ALA A 21 -20.40 -18.54 -27.21
C ALA A 21 -19.36 -17.45 -26.94
N ILE A 22 -19.67 -16.51 -26.03
CA ILE A 22 -18.70 -15.58 -25.47
C ILE A 22 -17.87 -16.39 -24.46
N ALA A 23 -16.62 -16.68 -24.81
CA ALA A 23 -15.66 -17.24 -23.87
C ALA A 23 -15.12 -16.10 -23.00
N THR A 24 -15.67 -15.95 -21.79
CA THR A 24 -15.09 -15.06 -20.78
C THR A 24 -13.82 -15.73 -20.27
N THR A 25 -12.67 -15.24 -20.70
CA THR A 25 -11.38 -15.65 -20.13
C THR A 25 -11.12 -14.77 -18.92
N SER A 26 -11.31 -15.34 -17.73
CA SER A 26 -10.80 -14.72 -16.49
C SER A 26 -9.29 -14.91 -16.47
N ALA A 27 -8.55 -13.92 -16.93
CA ALA A 27 -7.11 -13.85 -16.70
C ALA A 27 -6.89 -13.41 -15.25
N THR A 28 -6.38 -14.32 -14.42
CA THR A 28 -5.84 -13.94 -13.10
C THR A 28 -4.55 -13.18 -13.37
N ALA A 29 -4.58 -11.85 -13.32
CA ALA A 29 -3.37 -11.06 -13.29
C ALA A 29 -2.63 -11.39 -11.98
N LEU A 30 -1.35 -11.76 -12.08
CA LEU A 30 -0.48 -11.78 -10.91
C LEU A 30 -0.20 -10.32 -10.56
N ALA A 31 -0.63 -9.86 -9.39
CA ALA A 31 -0.24 -8.55 -8.88
C ALA A 31 1.29 -8.53 -8.75
N ALA A 32 1.92 -7.50 -9.30
CA ALA A 32 3.33 -7.25 -9.10
C ALA A 32 3.53 -6.65 -7.71
N SER A 33 4.75 -6.78 -7.16
CA SER A 33 5.04 -6.35 -5.79
C SER A 33 6.48 -5.89 -5.65
N ALA A 34 6.71 -4.91 -4.78
CA ALA A 34 8.03 -4.46 -4.36
C ALA A 34 8.11 -4.47 -2.84
N ILE A 35 9.29 -4.81 -2.30
CA ILE A 35 9.58 -4.88 -0.86
C ILE A 35 10.86 -4.09 -0.58
N TYR A 36 10.87 -3.33 0.51
CA TYR A 36 12.00 -2.59 1.04
C TYR A 36 12.28 -3.08 2.47
N ASP A 37 13.30 -3.93 2.62
CA ASP A 37 13.68 -4.67 3.84
C ASP A 37 14.92 -4.11 4.55
N PHE A 38 15.50 -3.02 4.03
CA PHE A 38 16.67 -2.29 4.56
C PHE A 38 17.97 -3.09 4.80
N GLU A 39 17.99 -4.42 4.69
CA GLU A 39 19.13 -5.33 4.92
C GLU A 39 20.36 -5.01 4.06
N ALA A 40 20.12 -4.48 2.86
CA ALA A 40 21.18 -4.10 1.94
C ALA A 40 21.81 -2.73 2.26
N VAL A 41 21.22 -1.96 3.18
CA VAL A 41 21.67 -0.62 3.54
C VAL A 41 22.61 -0.72 4.74
N PRO A 42 23.82 -0.15 4.70
CA PRO A 42 24.74 -0.24 5.83
C PRO A 42 24.14 0.33 7.12
N VAL A 43 24.23 -0.43 8.22
CA VAL A 43 23.89 0.03 9.58
C VAL A 43 24.62 1.34 9.90
N GLY A 44 23.90 2.28 10.50
CA GLY A 44 24.37 3.63 10.80
C GLY A 44 24.18 4.63 9.66
N THR A 45 23.68 4.20 8.50
CA THR A 45 23.27 5.14 7.44
C THR A 45 22.14 6.02 7.95
N SER A 46 22.33 7.34 7.86
CA SER A 46 21.41 8.35 8.35
C SER A 46 20.71 9.09 7.22
N TYR A 47 19.43 9.40 7.42
CA TYR A 47 18.60 10.19 6.53
C TYR A 47 17.96 11.37 7.26
N HIS A 48 17.93 12.52 6.61
CA HIS A 48 17.37 13.77 7.12
C HIS A 48 16.18 14.21 6.28
N VAL A 49 15.38 15.11 6.84
CA VAL A 49 14.27 15.71 6.09
C VAL A 49 14.78 16.41 4.83
N GLY A 50 14.18 16.06 3.69
CA GLY A 50 14.58 16.53 2.36
C GLY A 50 15.45 15.56 1.58
N ASP A 51 15.97 14.50 2.22
CA ASP A 51 16.63 13.42 1.51
C ASP A 51 15.63 12.59 0.71
N THR A 52 16.08 12.06 -0.43
CA THR A 52 15.32 11.13 -1.28
C THR A 52 16.22 9.97 -1.67
N VAL A 53 15.67 8.76 -1.62
CA VAL A 53 16.32 7.52 -2.06
C VAL A 53 15.48 6.92 -3.19
N ALA A 54 16.13 6.64 -4.32
CA ALA A 54 15.51 5.85 -5.37
C ALA A 54 15.54 4.36 -4.95
N ALA A 55 14.38 3.72 -4.91
CA ALA A 55 14.24 2.30 -4.69
C ALA A 55 13.68 1.63 -5.95
N SER A 56 13.69 0.29 -6.00
CA SER A 56 13.02 -0.39 -7.11
C SER A 56 11.52 -0.11 -7.03
N HIS A 57 10.93 0.44 -8.09
CA HIS A 57 9.49 0.72 -8.22
C HIS A 57 8.92 1.81 -7.31
N ALA A 58 9.76 2.61 -6.66
CA ALA A 58 9.30 3.78 -5.90
C ALA A 58 10.44 4.77 -5.64
N ASP A 59 10.05 6.01 -5.36
CA ASP A 59 10.88 6.94 -4.61
C ASP A 59 10.53 6.90 -3.12
N ILE A 60 11.56 7.01 -2.26
CA ILE A 60 11.41 7.15 -0.81
C ILE A 60 11.92 8.52 -0.40
N ASP A 61 11.03 9.41 0.05
CA ASP A 61 11.36 10.73 0.58
C ASP A 61 11.32 10.73 2.10
N PHE A 62 12.22 11.50 2.70
CA PHE A 62 12.21 11.76 4.14
C PHE A 62 11.58 13.14 4.39
N VAL A 63 10.41 13.17 5.03
CA VAL A 63 9.54 14.34 5.13
C VAL A 63 9.34 14.81 6.57
N PRO A 64 8.96 16.08 6.79
CA PRO A 64 8.69 16.61 8.12
C PRO A 64 7.66 15.77 8.90
N PHE A 65 7.80 15.77 10.22
CA PHE A 65 6.92 15.09 11.16
C PHE A 65 6.01 16.09 11.88
N GLN A 66 4.79 15.67 12.20
CA GLN A 66 3.87 16.46 13.02
C GLN A 66 3.91 15.93 14.46
N ARG A 67 4.30 16.77 15.41
CA ARG A 67 4.29 16.43 16.83
C ARG A 67 2.86 16.42 17.37
N LYS A 68 2.65 15.77 18.52
CA LYS A 68 1.36 15.72 19.24
C LYS A 68 0.68 17.08 19.47
N ASN A 69 1.45 18.16 19.58
CA ASN A 69 0.93 19.53 19.72
C ASN A 69 0.57 20.18 18.36
N LEU A 70 0.49 19.39 17.29
CA LEU A 70 0.22 19.78 15.91
C LEU A 70 1.30 20.64 15.24
N SER A 71 2.42 20.89 15.92
CA SER A 71 3.55 21.60 15.30
C SER A 71 4.33 20.67 14.37
N TRP A 72 4.76 21.23 13.23
CA TRP A 72 5.63 20.53 12.29
C TRP A 72 7.10 20.64 12.73
N HIS A 73 7.83 19.55 12.60
CA HIS A 73 9.25 19.43 12.89
C HIS A 73 10.00 18.92 11.65
N SER A 74 11.11 19.57 11.30
CA SER A 74 11.92 19.25 10.13
C SER A 74 13.36 18.86 10.47
N GLY A 75 13.68 18.70 11.77
CA GLY A 75 15.01 18.33 12.25
C GLY A 75 15.13 16.87 12.68
N GLY A 76 14.17 16.02 12.31
CA GLY A 76 14.18 14.60 12.65
C GLY A 76 15.25 13.82 11.91
N LEU A 77 15.45 12.59 12.36
CA LEU A 77 16.48 11.67 11.89
C LEU A 77 15.89 10.29 11.64
N GLY A 78 16.16 9.74 10.46
CA GLY A 78 16.04 8.32 10.17
C GLY A 78 17.42 7.67 10.22
N ILE A 79 17.56 6.48 10.80
CA ILE A 79 18.83 5.76 10.85
C ILE A 79 18.59 4.25 10.70
N ILE A 80 19.42 3.59 9.90
CA ILE A 80 19.43 2.12 9.84
C ILE A 80 20.08 1.57 11.11
N VAL A 81 19.36 0.75 11.85
CA VAL A 81 19.84 0.12 13.09
C VAL A 81 19.81 -1.39 12.99
N GLU A 82 20.85 -2.01 13.54
CA GLU A 82 20.92 -3.46 13.64
C GLU A 82 19.87 -3.97 14.63
N SER A 83 19.16 -5.03 14.24
CA SER A 83 18.40 -5.80 15.21
C SER A 83 19.20 -6.91 15.84
N THR A 84 18.96 -7.13 17.12
CA THR A 84 19.40 -8.32 17.84
C THR A 84 18.80 -9.63 17.30
N THR A 85 17.80 -9.57 16.42
CA THR A 85 17.15 -10.72 15.76
C THR A 85 17.58 -10.91 14.30
N GLY A 86 18.44 -10.04 13.76
CA GLY A 86 18.97 -10.14 12.40
C GLY A 86 18.08 -9.54 11.29
N GLU A 87 17.20 -8.61 11.64
CA GLU A 87 16.37 -7.81 10.71
C GLU A 87 16.74 -6.32 10.90
N ASP A 88 17.34 -5.66 9.93
CA ASP A 88 17.76 -4.26 10.06
C ASP A 88 16.54 -3.33 9.93
N PHE A 89 16.36 -2.43 10.90
CA PHE A 89 15.22 -1.52 10.92
C PHE A 89 15.59 -0.11 10.44
N MET A 90 14.66 0.55 9.77
CA MET A 90 14.66 2.00 9.66
C MET A 90 14.10 2.60 10.95
N ASP A 91 14.95 3.11 11.85
CA ASP A 91 14.53 3.79 13.06
C ASP A 91 14.28 5.28 12.80
N LEU A 92 13.07 5.74 13.09
CA LEU A 92 12.58 7.10 12.82
C LEU A 92 12.35 7.83 14.13
N ASN A 93 12.93 9.03 14.24
CA ASN A 93 12.71 9.92 15.36
C ASN A 93 12.40 11.34 14.89
N GLU A 94 11.12 11.72 15.03
CA GLU A 94 10.55 13.00 14.59
C GLU A 94 10.72 13.28 13.09
N ILE A 95 10.66 12.21 12.28
CA ILE A 95 10.70 12.23 10.81
C ILE A 95 9.69 11.21 10.27
N SER A 96 9.25 11.37 9.03
CA SER A 96 8.44 10.37 8.32
C SER A 96 9.10 9.93 7.02
N THR A 97 8.97 8.65 6.71
CA THR A 97 9.33 8.08 5.41
C THR A 97 8.09 8.08 4.53
N ARG A 98 8.15 8.75 3.37
CA ARG A 98 7.10 8.75 2.35
C ARG A 98 7.55 7.89 1.19
N VAL A 99 6.72 6.92 0.82
CA VAL A 99 6.90 6.12 -0.38
C VAL A 99 5.97 6.65 -1.47
N ARG A 100 6.53 6.84 -2.67
CA ARG A 100 5.81 7.19 -3.90
C ARG A 100 6.06 6.07 -4.93
N PRO A 101 5.16 5.09 -5.03
CA PRO A 101 5.23 4.06 -6.06
C PRO A 101 5.33 4.64 -7.47
N ASP A 102 6.07 3.98 -8.36
CA ASP A 102 6.12 4.33 -9.79
C ASP A 102 4.77 4.09 -10.49
N VAL A 103 3.99 3.14 -9.94
CA VAL A 103 2.63 2.79 -10.34
C VAL A 103 1.80 2.76 -9.06
N ASP A 104 0.63 3.42 -9.07
CA ASP A 104 -0.24 3.50 -7.90
C ASP A 104 -0.52 2.11 -7.31
N ALA A 105 -0.41 2.00 -5.99
CA ALA A 105 -0.50 0.72 -5.30
C ALA A 105 -1.95 0.34 -4.99
N SER A 106 -2.27 -0.92 -5.25
CA SER A 106 -3.53 -1.58 -4.89
C SER A 106 -3.54 -2.12 -3.45
N PHE A 107 -2.39 -2.17 -2.79
CA PHE A 107 -2.22 -2.63 -1.41
C PHE A 107 -0.87 -2.16 -0.87
N VAL A 108 -0.81 -1.82 0.43
CA VAL A 108 0.44 -1.54 1.15
C VAL A 108 0.48 -2.33 2.46
N ARG A 109 1.67 -2.82 2.82
CA ARG A 109 1.97 -3.43 4.11
C ARG A 109 3.31 -2.92 4.62
N PHE A 110 3.46 -2.72 5.92
CA PHE A 110 4.77 -2.59 6.54
C PHE A 110 4.75 -3.10 7.98
N GLU A 111 5.90 -3.54 8.45
CA GLU A 111 6.11 -3.88 9.85
C GLU A 111 6.52 -2.64 10.64
N TYR A 112 6.16 -2.62 11.92
CA TYR A 112 6.53 -1.52 12.81
C TYR A 112 6.96 -2.00 14.18
N ARG A 113 7.79 -1.18 14.82
CA ARG A 113 8.07 -1.17 16.25
C ARG A 113 7.82 0.23 16.79
N TRP A 114 7.10 0.33 17.90
CA TRP A 114 6.79 1.59 18.55
C TRP A 114 7.16 1.51 20.04
N MET A 115 7.99 2.43 20.51
CA MET A 115 8.47 2.46 21.90
C MET A 115 7.98 3.69 22.70
N GLY A 116 7.19 4.58 22.08
CA GLY A 116 6.56 5.71 22.75
C GLY A 116 6.30 6.89 21.82
N GLY A 117 5.59 7.91 22.32
CA GLY A 117 5.31 9.14 21.56
C GLY A 117 4.32 8.98 20.41
N ASN A 118 4.04 10.08 19.69
CA ASN A 118 3.01 10.08 18.66
C ASN A 118 3.52 9.52 17.32
N VAL A 119 2.58 9.12 16.45
CA VAL A 119 2.83 8.55 15.13
C VAL A 119 2.07 9.35 14.08
N ASN A 120 2.69 9.51 12.92
CA ASN A 120 2.09 10.00 11.69
C ASN A 120 1.83 8.83 10.76
N LEU A 121 0.63 8.74 10.21
CA LEU A 121 0.34 7.96 9.02
C LEU A 121 -0.34 8.90 8.02
N ALA A 122 0.13 8.91 6.78
CA ALA A 122 -0.50 9.65 5.70
C ALA A 122 -0.75 8.73 4.51
N VAL A 123 -1.89 8.88 3.86
CA VAL A 123 -2.24 8.15 2.62
C VAL A 123 -2.89 9.15 1.67
N ASN A 124 -2.40 9.21 0.43
CA ASN A 124 -2.91 10.12 -0.62
C ASN A 124 -3.08 11.56 -0.11
N GLY A 125 -2.09 12.06 0.63
CA GLY A 125 -2.07 13.41 1.22
C GLY A 125 -2.93 13.62 2.48
N THR A 126 -3.74 12.65 2.90
CA THR A 126 -4.53 12.73 4.14
C THR A 126 -3.72 12.21 5.32
N LEU A 127 -3.47 13.06 6.33
CA LEU A 127 -2.67 12.74 7.51
C LEU A 127 -3.55 12.39 8.72
N ALA A 128 -3.18 11.32 9.42
CA ALA A 128 -3.56 11.03 10.79
C ALA A 128 -2.33 11.18 11.72
N ASN A 129 -2.50 11.96 12.79
CA ASN A 129 -1.54 12.09 13.87
C ASN A 129 -2.16 11.51 15.15
N VAL A 130 -1.61 10.41 15.64
CA VAL A 130 -2.19 9.64 16.75
C VAL A 130 -1.20 9.41 17.87
N ASP A 131 -1.71 9.18 19.08
CA ASP A 131 -0.88 8.93 20.27
C ASP A 131 -0.16 7.58 20.25
N GLU A 132 -0.71 6.60 19.54
CA GLU A 132 -0.14 5.26 19.38
C GLU A 132 -0.72 4.59 18.11
N PRO A 133 0.01 3.66 17.47
CA PRO A 133 -0.42 3.04 16.20
C PRO A 133 -1.80 2.37 16.23
N VAL A 134 -2.19 1.74 17.36
CA VAL A 134 -3.44 0.99 17.45
C VAL A 134 -4.69 1.88 17.31
N LEU A 135 -4.56 3.19 17.47
CA LEU A 135 -5.67 4.13 17.25
C LEU A 135 -6.00 4.34 15.77
N LEU A 136 -5.17 3.82 14.86
CA LEU A 136 -5.43 3.81 13.42
C LEU A 136 -6.19 2.54 12.97
N ASP A 137 -6.29 1.52 13.83
CA ASP A 137 -7.00 0.27 13.51
C ASP A 137 -8.49 0.53 13.27
N ASP A 138 -9.08 -0.15 12.29
CA ASP A 138 -10.46 0.03 11.84
C ASP A 138 -10.82 1.48 11.44
N THR A 139 -9.83 2.27 10.99
CA THR A 139 -10.06 3.63 10.48
C THR A 139 -9.98 3.71 8.96
N VAL A 140 -10.53 4.79 8.40
CA VAL A 140 -10.39 5.13 6.99
C VAL A 140 -9.50 6.35 6.85
N LEU A 141 -8.45 6.24 6.04
CA LEU A 141 -7.50 7.32 5.76
C LEU A 141 -7.17 7.37 4.28
N GLY A 142 -7.36 8.52 3.63
CA GLY A 142 -7.00 8.69 2.21
C GLY A 142 -7.75 7.77 1.24
N ASN A 143 -8.97 7.34 1.60
CA ASN A 143 -9.77 6.30 0.92
C ASN A 143 -9.19 4.87 1.03
N CYS A 144 -8.40 4.60 2.07
CA CYS A 144 -7.97 3.25 2.42
C CYS A 144 -8.51 2.85 3.78
N ASP A 145 -8.93 1.60 3.90
CA ASP A 145 -9.07 0.94 5.20
C ASP A 145 -7.67 0.72 5.79
N VAL A 146 -7.53 1.01 7.08
CA VAL A 146 -6.28 0.82 7.83
C VAL A 146 -6.49 -0.26 8.87
N ASP A 147 -5.76 -1.36 8.75
CA ASP A 147 -5.70 -2.40 9.77
C ASP A 147 -4.34 -2.36 10.47
N VAL A 148 -4.34 -2.47 11.80
CA VAL A 148 -3.14 -2.45 12.63
C VAL A 148 -3.15 -3.64 13.59
N THR A 149 -2.24 -4.57 13.36
CA THR A 149 -1.99 -5.64 14.34
C THR A 149 -1.09 -5.14 15.46
N LYS A 150 -1.22 -5.72 16.66
CA LYS A 150 -0.42 -5.36 17.83
C LYS A 150 0.03 -6.57 18.62
N ILE A 151 1.33 -6.66 18.86
CA ILE A 151 1.98 -7.58 19.79
C ILE A 151 2.69 -6.74 20.86
N VAL A 152 2.38 -7.00 22.13
CA VAL A 152 3.04 -6.32 23.26
C VAL A 152 4.45 -6.84 23.42
N ILE A 153 5.41 -5.92 23.52
CA ILE A 153 6.82 -6.21 23.82
C ILE A 153 7.25 -5.37 25.03
N PRO A 154 8.37 -5.71 25.71
CA PRO A 154 8.88 -4.87 26.79
C PRO A 154 9.13 -3.43 26.30
N GLY A 155 8.43 -2.48 26.91
CA GLY A 155 8.58 -1.05 26.61
C GLY A 155 7.72 -0.53 25.44
N GLY A 156 6.98 -1.37 24.72
CA GLY A 156 6.24 -0.90 23.55
C GLY A 156 5.44 -1.97 22.81
N TYR A 157 5.26 -1.75 21.52
CA TYR A 157 4.51 -2.62 20.62
C TYR A 157 5.31 -2.91 19.36
N ARG A 158 5.00 -4.05 18.74
CA ARG A 158 5.30 -4.30 17.33
C ARG A 158 4.09 -4.83 16.61
N GLY A 159 4.08 -4.74 15.30
CA GLY A 159 3.02 -5.32 14.50
C GLY A 159 3.17 -4.98 13.04
N VAL A 160 2.04 -5.08 12.34
CA VAL A 160 1.91 -4.85 10.91
C VAL A 160 0.80 -3.83 10.71
N VAL A 161 1.03 -2.88 9.82
CA VAL A 161 -0.01 -2.01 9.27
C VAL A 161 -0.30 -2.46 7.83
N THR A 162 -1.58 -2.53 7.46
CA THR A 162 -2.01 -2.70 6.07
C THR A 162 -2.92 -1.57 5.63
N LEU A 163 -2.78 -1.16 4.37
CA LEU A 163 -3.64 -0.18 3.72
C LEU A 163 -4.32 -0.85 2.53
N THR A 164 -5.64 -0.89 2.55
CA THR A 164 -6.45 -1.45 1.46
C THR A 164 -7.30 -0.35 0.85
N PRO A 165 -7.07 0.08 -0.40
CA PRO A 165 -7.85 1.12 -1.03
C PRO A 165 -9.30 0.67 -1.28
N HIS A 166 -10.22 1.63 -1.13
CA HIS A 166 -11.62 1.45 -1.49
C HIS A 166 -11.77 1.32 -3.00
N ALA A 167 -12.83 0.64 -3.46
CA ALA A 167 -13.06 0.40 -4.88
C ALA A 167 -13.05 1.71 -5.71
N GLY A 168 -12.22 1.74 -6.74
CA GLY A 168 -12.06 2.93 -7.61
C GLY A 168 -11.03 3.94 -7.12
N HIS A 169 -10.26 3.59 -6.09
CA HIS A 169 -9.12 4.34 -5.60
C HIS A 169 -7.87 3.45 -5.60
N ASP A 170 -6.71 4.08 -5.69
CA ASP A 170 -5.40 3.47 -5.51
C ASP A 170 -4.57 4.32 -4.52
N ILE A 171 -3.39 3.84 -4.14
CA ILE A 171 -2.45 4.54 -3.26
C ILE A 171 -1.34 5.15 -4.10
N ASP A 172 -1.41 6.45 -4.37
CA ASP A 172 -0.36 7.21 -5.08
C ASP A 172 0.86 7.48 -4.17
N SER A 173 0.63 7.49 -2.86
CA SER A 173 1.63 7.74 -1.86
C SER A 173 1.14 7.37 -0.48
N PHE A 174 2.06 6.91 0.36
CA PHE A 174 1.85 6.80 1.79
C PHE A 174 3.08 7.27 2.55
N ALA A 175 2.90 7.72 3.78
CA ALA A 175 4.01 8.07 4.65
C ALA A 175 3.75 7.61 6.08
N THR A 176 4.80 7.15 6.76
CA THR A 176 4.71 6.79 8.18
C THR A 176 5.94 7.31 8.93
N GLY A 177 5.78 7.65 10.20
CA GLY A 177 6.89 8.05 11.06
C GLY A 177 6.45 8.32 12.48
N GLY A 178 7.40 8.49 13.39
CA GLY A 178 7.08 8.63 14.80
C GLY A 178 8.22 9.17 15.63
N VAL A 179 7.99 9.18 16.94
CA VAL A 179 9.05 9.27 17.95
C VAL A 179 9.38 7.84 18.34
N GLN A 180 10.67 7.45 18.37
CA GLN A 180 11.08 6.07 18.73
C GLN A 180 10.27 4.99 17.99
N TYR A 181 10.17 5.16 16.67
CA TYR A 181 9.32 4.37 15.80
C TYR A 181 10.16 3.79 14.69
N SER A 182 10.19 2.46 14.58
CA SER A 182 10.96 1.78 13.56
C SER A 182 10.02 1.10 12.57
N ILE A 183 10.40 1.07 11.30
CA ILE A 183 9.68 0.36 10.24
C ILE A 183 10.60 -0.60 9.51
N ASP A 184 9.98 -1.62 8.92
CA ASP A 184 10.65 -2.60 8.08
C ASP A 184 9.65 -3.24 7.12
N ASP A 185 10.16 -4.02 6.17
CA ASP A 185 9.38 -4.89 5.28
C ASP A 185 8.28 -4.12 4.54
N VAL A 186 8.65 -2.91 4.09
CA VAL A 186 7.73 -1.97 3.46
C VAL A 186 7.40 -2.48 2.06
N ARG A 187 6.16 -2.86 1.84
CA ARG A 187 5.69 -3.53 0.64
C ARG A 187 4.53 -2.78 0.01
N HIS A 188 4.49 -2.78 -1.32
CA HIS A 188 3.31 -2.38 -2.08
C HIS A 188 3.07 -3.31 -3.28
N ASP A 189 1.80 -3.46 -3.68
CA ASP A 189 1.36 -4.31 -4.81
C ASP A 189 0.61 -3.49 -5.88
N TRP A 190 0.74 -3.83 -7.18
CA TRP A 190 0.06 -3.16 -8.31
C TRP A 190 -0.31 -4.11 -9.47
#